data_AF-A0A853AY66-F1
#
_entry.id   AF-A0A853AY66-F1
#
_cell.length_a   1.000
_cell.length_b   1.000
_cell.length_c   1.000
_cell.angle_alpha   90.00
_cell.angle_beta   90.00
_cell.angle_gamma   90.00
#
_symmetry.space_group_name_H-M   'P 1'
#
loop_
_entity.id
_entity.type
_entity.pdbx_description
1 polymer ?
#
loop_
_entity_poly.entity_id
_entity_poly.type
_entity_poly.pdbx_seq_one_letter_code
_entity_poly.pdbx_strand_id
1 'polypeptide(L)'
;MVLAGLLGLGLVPALAQEAGYAPTMLVLDGSGSMKQGDPSGGTKMDAAKNAMHRFIDSAPPEAEVGLTVYGTRTGSSDAEKAAGCQDVRVLRPPRTVDKPALTAAVDGIRPSGYTPIGNALRAAAEALPEEGPRAIVLVSDGEDTCAPPDPCEVAKELTARGAEIVVHAVGFNVDERSRQQLTCIAQATGGTYSDAPDGRTLERILPRVSATALRTYEPAGTPIAGRPDWKHAPVADPGQYLDTLGQKETRYYAVDVPQGATAYFSGTISFPRLPDVDRLDDINSLQARVYGAGGEDCHAFASEQATMSSDGVALTIAKAWDGATEPKKGSGSSDNCRGAGRYFFALTWDRVSAGVPERLPIELLVGVEPAVTDGGSEAVLPTTTFAEPSGQGAPVVGGGSFNVAAPLDGSGRYTDTLQRGEYVFYRVWLGWGRGLAYRVHFGQAGGAGIDNVSNIATSLHNPNRTEIDSDTTVFTGSGGTLPANDTAIATAPVRYHNRDADNSNVRTQSVAGWYYIAVKLGATFDDGDNVPVPVTLDLTVAGTEESGPAYASPSGGIFGDKEPTEAAPAFVPVADKDPVTWPIWVGGATLVVLAAAVILLIRGRRP
;
A
#
# COMPACT_ATOMS: atom_id res chain seq x y z
N MET A 1 36.53 -55.38 -16.53
CA MET A 1 36.64 -53.91 -16.56
C MET A 1 35.24 -53.34 -16.45
N VAL A 2 34.82 -52.98 -15.23
CA VAL A 2 33.54 -52.30 -14.98
C VAL A 2 33.91 -50.89 -14.54
N LEU A 3 33.60 -49.90 -15.38
CA LEU A 3 33.87 -48.49 -15.12
C LEU A 3 32.82 -47.95 -14.14
N ALA A 4 33.29 -47.38 -13.03
CA ALA A 4 32.50 -46.60 -12.10
C ALA A 4 32.19 -45.22 -12.71
N GLY A 5 30.91 -44.87 -12.83
CA GLY A 5 30.45 -43.53 -13.18
C GLY A 5 30.04 -42.77 -11.92
N LEU A 6 30.83 -41.76 -11.53
CA LEU A 6 30.43 -40.75 -10.54
C LEU A 6 29.37 -39.84 -11.17
N LEU A 7 28.17 -39.82 -10.59
CA LEU A 7 27.17 -38.77 -10.79
C LEU A 7 27.50 -37.62 -9.83
N GLY A 8 28.07 -36.54 -10.36
CA GLY A 8 28.21 -35.27 -9.65
C GLY A 8 26.86 -34.56 -9.58
N LEU A 9 26.34 -34.39 -8.36
CA LEU A 9 25.26 -33.46 -8.06
C LEU A 9 25.79 -32.03 -8.26
N GLY A 10 25.40 -31.38 -9.35
CA GLY A 10 25.59 -29.95 -9.53
C GLY A 10 24.68 -29.18 -8.59
N LEU A 11 25.27 -28.43 -7.66
CA LEU A 11 24.60 -27.35 -6.93
C LEU A 11 24.13 -26.31 -7.94
N VAL A 12 22.82 -26.19 -8.13
CA VAL A 12 22.23 -25.03 -8.80
C VAL A 12 22.24 -23.90 -7.76
N PRO A 13 22.93 -22.78 -8.00
CA PRO A 13 22.82 -21.64 -7.10
C PRO A 13 21.38 -21.14 -7.16
N ALA A 14 20.73 -21.04 -6.00
CA ALA A 14 19.48 -20.31 -5.86
C ALA A 14 19.78 -18.85 -6.25
N LEU A 15 19.20 -18.40 -7.35
CA LEU A 15 19.13 -16.97 -7.66
C LEU A 15 18.12 -16.38 -6.69
N ALA A 16 18.60 -15.67 -5.67
CA ALA A 16 17.80 -14.71 -4.93
C ALA A 16 17.31 -13.65 -5.93
N GLN A 17 16.00 -13.41 -6.00
CA GLN A 17 15.41 -12.48 -6.94
C GLN A 17 14.76 -11.34 -6.12
N GLU A 18 15.33 -10.15 -6.24
CA GLU A 18 14.93 -8.94 -5.50
C GLU A 18 13.51 -8.46 -5.85
N ALA A 19 12.88 -7.76 -4.90
CA ALA A 19 11.53 -7.18 -4.98
C ALA A 19 11.30 -6.39 -6.29
N GLY A 20 10.17 -6.63 -6.96
CA GLY A 20 9.86 -6.00 -8.25
C GLY A 20 9.40 -4.55 -8.10
N TYR A 21 9.84 -3.68 -9.01
CA TYR A 21 9.30 -2.32 -9.14
C TYR A 21 8.21 -2.30 -10.22
N ALA A 22 7.11 -1.57 -9.99
CA ALA A 22 6.08 -1.41 -10.99
C ALA A 22 6.64 -0.72 -12.26
N PRO A 23 6.43 -1.27 -13.47
CA PRO A 23 6.84 -0.63 -14.71
C PRO A 23 6.25 0.78 -14.79
N THR A 24 7.13 1.76 -14.99
CA THR A 24 6.78 3.18 -14.85
C THR A 24 7.06 3.93 -16.15
N MET A 25 6.08 4.67 -16.65
CA MET A 25 6.26 5.60 -17.77
C MET A 25 6.33 7.04 -17.26
N LEU A 26 7.45 7.71 -17.53
CA LEU A 26 7.56 9.15 -17.34
C LEU A 26 6.96 9.85 -18.57
N VAL A 27 6.06 10.78 -18.36
CA VAL A 27 5.44 11.60 -19.41
C VAL A 27 5.86 13.05 -19.21
N LEU A 28 6.72 13.54 -20.08
CA LEU A 28 7.27 14.89 -19.99
C LEU A 28 6.62 15.86 -20.98
N ASP A 29 6.23 17.01 -20.47
CA ASP A 29 5.80 18.15 -21.28
C ASP A 29 6.97 18.77 -22.05
N GLY A 30 6.88 18.67 -23.38
CA GLY A 30 7.76 19.36 -24.31
C GLY A 30 7.11 20.58 -24.94
N SER A 31 5.89 20.97 -24.59
CA SER A 31 5.16 22.01 -25.33
C SER A 31 5.88 23.37 -25.37
N GLY A 32 5.40 24.26 -26.26
CA GLY A 32 6.05 25.56 -26.48
C GLY A 32 6.23 26.43 -25.22
N SER A 33 5.36 26.27 -24.21
CA SER A 33 5.43 26.97 -22.91
C SER A 33 6.69 26.63 -22.12
N MET A 34 7.27 25.44 -22.31
CA MET A 34 8.50 25.02 -21.65
C MET A 34 9.75 25.82 -22.07
N LYS A 35 9.64 26.70 -23.09
CA LYS A 35 10.69 27.68 -23.45
C LYS A 35 10.73 28.89 -22.52
N GLN A 36 9.69 29.11 -21.72
CA GLN A 36 9.61 30.26 -20.82
C GLN A 36 10.67 30.15 -19.71
N GLY A 37 11.02 31.29 -19.13
CA GLY A 37 11.98 31.36 -18.03
C GLY A 37 11.45 30.68 -16.78
N ASP A 38 12.31 29.93 -16.09
CA ASP A 38 12.02 29.37 -14.78
C ASP A 38 12.45 30.34 -13.66
N PRO A 39 11.67 30.47 -12.56
CA PRO A 39 12.04 31.34 -11.44
C PRO A 39 13.40 31.00 -10.79
N SER A 40 13.87 29.76 -10.90
CA SER A 40 15.17 29.34 -10.39
C SER A 40 16.35 29.57 -11.35
N GLY A 41 16.06 30.04 -12.57
CA GLY A 41 17.03 30.37 -13.62
C GLY A 41 16.99 29.38 -14.79
N GLY A 42 17.36 29.84 -16.00
CA GLY A 42 17.25 29.05 -17.23
C GLY A 42 15.81 28.98 -17.76
N THR A 43 15.53 28.02 -18.63
CA THR A 43 14.17 27.72 -19.11
C THR A 43 13.50 26.66 -18.25
N LYS A 44 12.17 26.59 -18.30
CA LYS A 44 11.40 25.50 -17.69
C LYS A 44 11.89 24.12 -18.18
N MET A 45 12.17 23.96 -19.47
CA MET A 45 12.74 22.71 -20.00
C MET A 45 14.10 22.38 -19.37
N ASP A 46 14.98 23.35 -19.13
CA ASP A 46 16.28 23.10 -18.48
C ASP A 46 16.08 22.54 -17.06
N ALA A 47 15.18 23.15 -16.28
CA ALA A 47 14.82 22.66 -14.95
C ALA A 47 14.22 21.25 -14.97
N ALA A 48 13.33 20.98 -15.92
CA ALA A 48 12.72 19.66 -16.06
C ALA A 48 13.76 18.58 -16.42
N LYS A 49 14.71 18.88 -17.30
CA LYS A 49 15.83 17.97 -17.61
C LYS A 49 16.69 17.69 -16.39
N ASN A 50 17.04 18.72 -15.61
CA ASN A 50 17.82 18.52 -14.38
C ASN A 50 17.09 17.62 -13.37
N ALA A 51 15.77 17.81 -13.21
CA ALA A 51 14.96 16.98 -12.32
C ALA A 51 14.91 15.52 -12.80
N MET A 52 14.76 15.33 -14.12
CA MET A 52 14.81 14.01 -14.75
C MET A 52 16.17 13.33 -14.55
N HIS A 53 17.28 14.04 -14.69
CA HIS A 53 18.62 13.50 -14.45
C HIS A 53 18.78 13.00 -13.01
N ARG A 54 18.35 13.79 -12.02
CA ARG A 54 18.38 13.36 -10.61
C ARG A 54 17.57 12.09 -10.38
N PHE A 55 16.39 12.00 -10.97
CA PHE A 55 15.58 10.80 -10.89
C PHE A 55 16.31 9.59 -11.51
N ILE A 56 16.81 9.73 -12.74
CA ILE A 56 17.53 8.68 -13.46
C ILE A 56 18.74 8.19 -12.64
N ASP A 57 19.48 9.11 -12.04
CA ASP A 57 20.63 8.78 -11.18
C ASP A 57 20.19 7.96 -9.95
N SER A 58 19.06 8.33 -9.34
CA SER A 58 18.51 7.66 -8.15
C SER A 58 17.72 6.38 -8.42
N ALA A 59 17.32 6.12 -9.67
CA ALA A 59 16.49 4.98 -10.01
C ALA A 59 17.24 3.65 -9.72
N PRO A 60 16.58 2.65 -9.11
CA PRO A 60 17.15 1.31 -8.93
C PRO A 60 17.54 0.70 -10.28
N PRO A 61 18.70 0.04 -10.40
CA PRO A 61 19.18 -0.49 -11.68
C PRO A 61 18.25 -1.54 -12.32
N GLU A 62 17.44 -2.20 -11.52
CA GLU A 62 16.45 -3.21 -11.90
C GLU A 62 15.07 -2.61 -12.26
N ALA A 63 14.83 -1.33 -11.97
CA ALA A 63 13.55 -0.68 -12.23
C ALA A 63 13.24 -0.59 -13.74
N GLU A 64 12.01 -0.89 -14.13
CA GLU A 64 11.55 -0.73 -15.51
C GLU A 64 11.00 0.68 -15.72
N VAL A 65 11.75 1.52 -16.44
CA VAL A 65 11.40 2.92 -16.66
C VAL A 65 11.42 3.29 -18.14
N GLY A 66 10.31 3.84 -18.61
CA GLY A 66 10.20 4.42 -19.95
C GLY A 66 10.00 5.93 -19.92
N LEU A 67 10.09 6.53 -21.10
CA LEU A 67 9.95 7.98 -21.30
C LEU A 67 9.11 8.26 -22.54
N THR A 68 7.99 8.94 -22.32
CA THR A 68 7.15 9.57 -23.32
C THR A 68 7.30 11.08 -23.23
N VAL A 69 7.27 11.74 -24.38
CA VAL A 69 7.23 13.20 -24.49
C VAL A 69 6.10 13.61 -25.43
N TYR A 70 5.53 14.79 -25.22
CA TYR A 70 4.64 15.42 -26.18
C TYR A 70 5.09 16.84 -26.52
N GLY A 71 4.65 17.35 -27.68
CA GLY A 71 4.99 18.69 -28.13
C GLY A 71 6.48 18.86 -28.43
N THR A 72 6.98 18.33 -29.54
CA THR A 72 8.41 18.48 -29.90
C THR A 72 8.68 18.69 -31.39
N ARG A 73 7.71 18.39 -32.25
CA ARG A 73 7.90 18.34 -33.72
C ARG A 73 7.08 19.36 -34.51
N THR A 74 6.05 19.95 -33.91
CA THR A 74 5.16 20.90 -34.57
C THR A 74 5.33 22.30 -34.00
N GLY A 75 5.00 23.34 -34.75
CA GLY A 75 4.84 24.68 -34.20
C GLY A 75 3.53 24.83 -33.42
N SER A 76 3.39 25.96 -32.72
CA SER A 76 2.21 26.29 -31.90
C SER A 76 1.18 27.11 -32.69
N SER A 77 1.17 26.99 -34.03
CA SER A 77 0.25 27.72 -34.90
C SER A 77 -1.07 26.98 -35.08
N ASP A 78 -2.18 27.71 -35.21
CA ASP A 78 -3.51 27.09 -35.40
C ASP A 78 -3.56 26.14 -36.61
N ALA A 79 -2.78 26.43 -37.66
CA ALA A 79 -2.65 25.56 -38.83
C ALA A 79 -2.02 24.20 -38.50
N GLU A 80 -1.15 24.14 -37.49
CA GLU A 80 -0.48 22.92 -37.04
C GLU A 80 -1.20 22.23 -35.87
N LYS A 81 -2.24 22.84 -35.29
CA LYS A 81 -2.95 22.31 -34.12
C LYS A 81 -3.37 20.85 -34.26
N ALA A 82 -3.97 20.47 -35.40
CA ALA A 82 -4.39 19.10 -35.63
C ALA A 82 -3.22 18.09 -35.58
N ALA A 83 -2.07 18.46 -36.16
CA ALA A 83 -0.86 17.63 -36.12
C ALA A 83 -0.18 17.67 -34.74
N GLY A 84 -0.16 18.84 -34.09
CA GLY A 84 0.40 19.03 -32.76
C GLY A 84 -0.34 18.27 -31.68
N CYS A 85 -1.66 18.13 -31.81
CA CYS A 85 -2.45 17.31 -30.90
C CYS A 85 -2.23 15.80 -31.06
N GLN A 86 -1.53 15.37 -32.13
CA GLN A 86 -1.07 13.99 -32.32
C GLN A 86 0.43 13.84 -32.04
N ASP A 87 1.11 14.89 -31.58
CA ASP A 87 2.55 14.90 -31.39
C ASP A 87 2.95 14.33 -30.03
N VAL A 88 2.78 13.01 -29.88
CA VAL A 88 3.19 12.21 -28.72
C VAL A 88 4.22 11.18 -29.19
N ARG A 89 5.29 10.99 -28.42
CA ARG A 89 6.37 10.05 -28.74
C ARG A 89 6.86 9.30 -27.52
N VAL A 90 6.85 7.98 -27.60
CA VAL A 90 7.63 7.12 -26.70
C VAL A 90 9.09 7.20 -27.15
N LEU A 91 9.92 7.92 -26.39
CA LEU A 91 11.36 8.02 -26.64
C LEU A 91 12.08 6.76 -26.16
N ARG A 92 11.64 6.20 -25.04
CA ARG A 92 12.13 4.95 -24.47
C ARG A 92 10.96 4.11 -23.98
N PRO A 93 10.87 2.82 -24.36
CA PRO A 93 9.88 1.91 -23.79
C PRO A 93 10.22 1.60 -22.31
N PRO A 94 9.24 1.20 -21.49
CA PRO A 94 9.48 0.79 -20.12
C PRO A 94 10.20 -0.55 -20.12
N ARG A 95 11.51 -0.49 -19.82
CA ARG A 95 12.42 -1.64 -19.70
C ARG A 95 13.38 -1.34 -18.56
N THR A 96 14.12 -2.35 -18.10
CA THR A 96 15.21 -2.19 -17.12
C THR A 96 16.04 -0.94 -17.45
N VAL A 97 16.21 -0.08 -16.45
CA VAL A 97 16.68 1.29 -16.66
C VAL A 97 18.09 1.33 -17.25
N ASP A 98 18.20 1.86 -18.45
CA ASP A 98 19.46 2.20 -19.11
C ASP A 98 19.73 3.68 -18.88
N LYS A 99 20.33 3.99 -17.72
CA LYS A 99 20.54 5.36 -17.25
C LYS A 99 21.21 6.24 -18.31
N PRO A 100 22.35 5.87 -18.93
CA PRO A 100 23.01 6.72 -19.93
C PRO A 100 22.11 7.05 -21.11
N ALA A 101 21.39 6.07 -21.65
CA ALA A 101 20.58 6.30 -22.83
C ALA A 101 19.24 6.99 -22.49
N LEU A 102 18.74 6.87 -21.26
CA LEU A 102 17.59 7.63 -20.79
C LEU A 102 17.96 9.10 -20.60
N THR A 103 19.13 9.39 -20.02
CA THR A 103 19.72 10.74 -19.94
C THR A 103 19.89 11.35 -21.33
N ALA A 104 20.47 10.62 -22.28
CA ALA A 104 20.62 11.11 -23.65
C ALA A 104 19.27 11.41 -24.35
N ALA A 105 18.23 10.61 -24.05
CA ALA A 105 16.89 10.86 -24.57
C ALA A 105 16.28 12.15 -23.99
N VAL A 106 16.45 12.39 -22.68
CA VAL A 106 16.03 13.62 -21.99
C VAL A 106 16.76 14.84 -22.56
N ASP A 107 18.09 14.77 -22.69
CA ASP A 107 18.92 15.85 -23.24
C ASP A 107 18.50 16.27 -24.65
N GLY A 108 18.06 15.31 -25.46
CA GLY A 108 17.59 15.53 -26.83
C GLY A 108 16.25 16.27 -26.96
N ILE A 109 15.50 16.42 -25.87
CA ILE A 109 14.16 17.05 -25.90
C ILE A 109 14.29 18.53 -26.21
N ARG A 110 13.53 18.98 -27.20
CA ARG A 110 13.44 20.39 -27.61
C ARG A 110 11.98 20.82 -27.57
N PRO A 111 11.65 21.86 -26.81
CA PRO A 111 10.25 22.17 -26.60
C PRO A 111 9.59 22.79 -27.85
N SER A 112 8.36 22.39 -28.17
CA SER A 112 7.59 22.95 -29.30
C SER A 112 6.10 22.56 -29.26
N GLY A 113 5.24 23.30 -29.97
CA GLY A 113 3.89 22.80 -30.28
C GLY A 113 2.90 22.90 -29.11
N TYR A 114 1.97 21.93 -29.08
CA TYR A 114 0.78 21.88 -28.23
C TYR A 114 0.91 20.84 -27.10
N THR A 115 -0.09 20.80 -26.21
CA THR A 115 -0.12 20.02 -24.96
C THR A 115 -1.25 18.97 -25.02
N PRO A 116 -1.06 17.82 -25.70
CA PRO A 116 -2.07 16.76 -25.80
C PRO A 116 -1.96 15.75 -24.65
N ILE A 117 -2.27 16.16 -23.42
CA ILE A 117 -2.16 15.35 -22.20
C ILE A 117 -2.98 14.06 -22.33
N GLY A 118 -4.22 14.14 -22.80
CA GLY A 118 -5.08 12.96 -22.94
C GLY A 118 -4.48 11.90 -23.88
N ASN A 119 -3.92 12.31 -25.02
CA ASN A 119 -3.27 11.38 -25.95
C ASN A 119 -1.93 10.87 -25.40
N ALA A 120 -1.22 11.68 -24.62
CA ALA A 120 0.02 11.27 -23.96
C ALA A 120 -0.22 10.18 -22.91
N LEU A 121 -1.29 10.31 -22.11
CA LEU A 121 -1.68 9.28 -21.14
C LEU A 121 -2.02 7.95 -21.83
N ARG A 122 -2.77 7.99 -22.93
CA ARG A 122 -3.08 6.77 -23.72
C ARG A 122 -1.82 6.12 -24.29
N ALA A 123 -0.94 6.90 -24.92
CA ALA A 123 0.30 6.36 -25.48
C ALA A 123 1.24 5.79 -24.42
N ALA A 124 1.29 6.41 -23.23
CA ALA A 124 2.07 5.89 -22.10
C ALA A 124 1.47 4.58 -21.57
N ALA A 125 0.14 4.51 -21.40
CA ALA A 125 -0.57 3.30 -21.01
C ALA A 125 -0.37 2.16 -22.01
N GLU A 126 -0.43 2.44 -23.31
CA GLU A 126 -0.20 1.46 -24.39
C GLU A 126 1.25 0.96 -24.44
N ALA A 127 2.22 1.75 -23.98
CA ALA A 127 3.63 1.36 -23.94
C ALA A 127 3.97 0.49 -22.73
N LEU A 128 3.16 0.55 -21.67
CA LEU A 128 3.28 -0.30 -20.49
C LEU A 128 2.77 -1.72 -20.79
N PRO A 129 3.17 -2.73 -20.00
CA PRO A 129 2.59 -4.07 -20.07
C PRO A 129 1.05 -4.02 -19.99
N GLU A 130 0.33 -4.99 -20.55
CA GLU A 130 -1.15 -4.98 -20.53
C GLU A 130 -1.72 -5.35 -19.15
N GLU A 131 -0.98 -6.16 -18.38
CA GLU A 131 -1.39 -6.73 -17.09
C GLU A 131 -0.47 -6.24 -15.95
N GLY A 132 -0.98 -6.30 -14.73
CA GLY A 132 -0.26 -5.93 -13.50
C GLY A 132 -0.24 -4.44 -13.17
N PRO A 133 0.29 -4.10 -11.97
CA PRO A 133 0.37 -2.73 -11.47
C PRO A 133 1.38 -1.92 -12.28
N ARG A 134 0.95 -0.75 -12.71
CA ARG A 134 1.71 0.14 -13.60
C ARG A 134 1.55 1.57 -13.16
N ALA A 135 2.58 2.37 -13.39
CA ALA A 135 2.54 3.77 -13.03
C ALA A 135 2.88 4.69 -14.19
N ILE A 136 2.25 5.86 -14.19
CA ILE A 136 2.59 6.97 -15.07
C ILE A 136 2.96 8.16 -14.18
N VAL A 137 4.08 8.82 -14.47
CA VAL A 137 4.44 10.09 -13.83
C VAL A 137 4.38 11.18 -14.88
N LEU A 138 3.34 11.99 -14.82
CA LEU A 138 3.11 13.13 -15.71
C LEU A 138 3.76 14.39 -15.13
N VAL A 139 4.62 15.05 -15.89
CA VAL A 139 5.16 16.39 -15.56
C VAL A 139 4.65 17.35 -16.61
N SER A 140 3.86 18.35 -16.22
CA SER A 140 3.28 19.34 -17.15
C SER A 140 3.29 20.76 -16.60
N ASP A 141 3.48 21.73 -17.51
CA ASP A 141 3.58 23.15 -17.16
C ASP A 141 2.34 23.98 -17.53
N GLY A 142 1.27 23.33 -18.01
CA GLY A 142 0.01 23.99 -18.35
C GLY A 142 -1.15 23.04 -18.65
N GLU A 143 -2.29 23.64 -19.00
CA GLU A 143 -3.52 22.95 -19.35
C GLU A 143 -3.42 22.23 -20.71
N ASP A 144 -4.16 21.13 -20.86
CA ASP A 144 -4.39 20.49 -22.15
C ASP A 144 -4.99 21.49 -23.16
N THR A 145 -4.39 21.57 -24.35
CA THR A 145 -4.79 22.49 -25.43
C THR A 145 -5.46 21.78 -26.62
N CYS A 146 -5.72 20.49 -26.47
CA CYS A 146 -6.09 19.54 -27.52
C CYS A 146 -7.39 18.79 -27.27
N ALA A 147 -8.05 19.02 -26.13
CA ALA A 147 -9.39 18.51 -25.87
C ALA A 147 -10.38 18.91 -26.99
N PRO A 148 -11.33 18.02 -27.36
CA PRO A 148 -11.60 16.70 -26.78
C PRO A 148 -10.68 15.55 -27.30
N PRO A 149 -10.51 14.45 -26.51
CA PRO A 149 -11.15 14.20 -25.22
C PRO A 149 -10.50 14.96 -24.06
N ASP A 150 -11.28 15.21 -23.01
CA ASP A 150 -10.78 15.79 -21.75
C ASP A 150 -9.80 14.80 -21.07
N PRO A 151 -8.63 15.25 -20.59
CA PRO A 151 -7.63 14.35 -20.05
C PRO A 151 -8.04 13.69 -18.72
N CYS A 152 -8.92 14.30 -17.92
CA CYS A 152 -9.44 13.64 -16.72
C CYS A 152 -10.42 12.51 -17.08
N GLU A 153 -11.25 12.70 -18.11
CA GLU A 153 -12.09 11.62 -18.63
C GLU A 153 -11.26 10.48 -19.23
N VAL A 154 -10.14 10.80 -19.89
CA VAL A 154 -9.17 9.78 -20.33
C VAL A 154 -8.57 9.03 -19.13
N ALA A 155 -8.22 9.71 -18.04
CA ALA A 155 -7.68 9.07 -16.85
C ALA A 155 -8.69 8.07 -16.22
N LYS A 156 -9.98 8.43 -16.15
CA LYS A 156 -11.06 7.53 -15.73
C LYS A 156 -11.27 6.35 -16.68
N GLU A 157 -11.11 6.57 -17.98
CA GLU A 157 -11.20 5.51 -18.98
C GLU A 157 -10.07 4.48 -18.81
N LEU A 158 -8.86 4.91 -18.48
CA LEU A 158 -7.71 4.02 -18.29
C LEU A 158 -7.94 3.05 -17.13
N THR A 159 -8.53 3.49 -16.02
CA THR A 159 -8.87 2.61 -14.88
C THR A 159 -10.05 1.69 -15.17
N ALA A 160 -11.06 2.17 -15.89
CA ALA A 160 -12.26 1.38 -16.23
C ALA A 160 -11.97 0.18 -17.14
N ARG A 161 -10.86 0.21 -17.90
CA ARG A 161 -10.44 -0.88 -18.81
C ARG A 161 -9.79 -2.07 -18.10
N GLY A 162 -9.80 -2.10 -16.76
CA GLY A 162 -9.16 -3.15 -15.96
C GLY A 162 -7.63 -3.03 -15.93
N ALA A 163 -7.08 -1.89 -16.36
CA ALA A 163 -5.67 -1.61 -16.28
C ALA A 163 -5.37 -0.99 -14.91
N GLU A 164 -4.59 -1.66 -14.06
CA GLU A 164 -4.08 -1.14 -12.79
C GLU A 164 -3.04 -0.04 -13.02
N ILE A 165 -3.46 1.07 -13.64
CA ILE A 165 -2.62 2.22 -13.98
C ILE A 165 -2.89 3.32 -12.98
N VAL A 166 -1.85 3.69 -12.23
CA VAL A 166 -1.84 4.84 -11.32
C VAL A 166 -1.10 5.99 -11.97
N VAL A 167 -1.71 7.18 -12.05
CA VAL A 167 -1.08 8.38 -12.61
C VAL A 167 -0.72 9.34 -11.49
N HIS A 168 0.57 9.59 -11.30
CA HIS A 168 1.06 10.68 -10.48
C HIS A 168 1.32 11.90 -11.38
N ALA A 169 0.87 13.09 -10.97
CA ALA A 169 1.02 14.32 -11.73
C ALA A 169 1.86 15.35 -10.97
N VAL A 170 2.77 16.03 -11.67
CA VAL A 170 3.57 17.14 -11.17
C VAL A 170 3.26 18.37 -12.00
N GLY A 171 2.61 19.36 -11.39
CA GLY A 171 2.32 20.65 -12.01
C GLY A 171 3.51 21.59 -11.88
N PHE A 172 4.17 21.90 -12.99
CA PHE A 172 5.38 22.71 -13.01
C PHE A 172 5.09 24.17 -13.37
N ASN A 173 5.04 25.03 -12.34
CA ASN A 173 4.73 26.45 -12.45
C ASN A 173 3.44 26.67 -13.26
N VAL A 174 2.38 26.05 -12.76
CA VAL A 174 1.04 25.98 -13.35
C VAL A 174 0.08 26.97 -12.68
N ASP A 175 -0.94 27.39 -13.42
CA ASP A 175 -2.06 28.17 -12.88
C ASP A 175 -3.11 27.27 -12.20
N GLU A 176 -4.11 27.88 -11.57
CA GLU A 176 -5.16 27.18 -10.82
C GLU A 176 -5.99 26.23 -11.68
N ARG A 177 -6.25 26.60 -12.94
CA ARG A 177 -7.02 25.76 -13.86
C ARG A 177 -6.26 24.50 -14.25
N SER A 178 -4.98 24.65 -14.57
CA SER A 178 -4.07 23.55 -14.87
C SER A 178 -3.90 22.63 -13.66
N ARG A 179 -3.75 23.21 -12.46
CA ARG A 179 -3.70 22.48 -11.17
C ARG A 179 -4.94 21.60 -10.96
N GLN A 180 -6.14 22.13 -11.18
CA GLN A 180 -7.38 21.37 -11.05
C GLN A 180 -7.45 20.21 -12.03
N GLN A 181 -7.07 20.44 -13.30
CA GLN A 181 -7.04 19.38 -14.32
C GLN A 181 -6.05 18.26 -13.97
N LEU A 182 -4.83 18.61 -13.57
CA LEU A 182 -3.80 17.64 -13.20
C LEU A 182 -4.15 16.88 -11.91
N THR A 183 -4.76 17.56 -10.93
CA THR A 183 -5.32 16.94 -9.73
C THR A 183 -6.39 15.91 -10.08
N CYS A 184 -7.31 16.26 -10.97
CA CYS A 184 -8.37 15.36 -11.44
C CYS A 184 -7.79 14.08 -12.08
N ILE A 185 -6.79 14.22 -12.96
CA ILE A 185 -6.10 13.09 -13.59
C ILE A 185 -5.49 12.15 -12.54
N ALA A 186 -4.77 12.72 -11.56
CA ALA A 186 -4.12 11.93 -10.54
C ALA A 186 -5.14 11.21 -9.64
N GLN A 187 -6.13 11.94 -9.13
CA GLN A 187 -7.17 11.40 -8.24
C GLN A 187 -8.03 10.34 -8.93
N ALA A 188 -8.38 10.52 -10.21
CA ALA A 188 -9.17 9.56 -10.98
C ALA A 188 -8.50 8.17 -11.11
N THR A 189 -7.19 8.10 -10.88
CA THR A 189 -6.38 6.88 -10.99
C THR A 189 -5.81 6.41 -9.66
N GLY A 190 -6.18 7.06 -8.55
CA GLY A 190 -5.64 6.76 -7.22
C GLY A 190 -4.20 7.26 -7.00
N GLY A 191 -3.65 8.05 -7.93
CA GLY A 191 -2.33 8.64 -7.82
C GLY A 191 -2.30 9.97 -7.08
N THR A 192 -1.19 10.70 -7.16
CA THR A 192 -0.97 11.94 -6.40
C THR A 192 -0.63 13.11 -7.31
N TYR A 193 -1.10 14.30 -6.93
CA TYR A 193 -0.69 15.57 -7.54
C TYR A 193 0.36 16.26 -6.66
N SER A 194 1.35 16.92 -7.27
CA SER A 194 2.36 17.71 -6.57
C SER A 194 2.67 18.99 -7.32
N ASP A 195 2.76 20.11 -6.60
CA ASP A 195 3.18 21.38 -7.18
C ASP A 195 4.69 21.56 -7.18
N ALA A 196 5.21 22.00 -8.31
CA ALA A 196 6.56 22.51 -8.44
C ALA A 196 6.50 23.97 -8.92
N PRO A 197 6.49 24.97 -8.01
CA PRO A 197 6.45 26.39 -8.41
C PRO A 197 7.73 26.87 -9.12
N ASP A 198 8.84 26.13 -8.97
CA ASP A 198 10.13 26.43 -9.59
C ASP A 198 10.95 25.15 -9.85
N GLY A 199 12.00 25.28 -10.67
CA GLY A 199 12.88 24.18 -11.03
C GLY A 199 13.57 23.49 -9.85
N ARG A 200 13.95 24.25 -8.81
CA ARG A 200 14.55 23.67 -7.60
C ARG A 200 13.58 22.75 -6.86
N THR A 201 12.30 23.09 -6.88
CA THR A 201 11.25 22.28 -6.26
C THR A 201 10.93 21.07 -7.12
N LEU A 202 10.88 21.24 -8.45
CA LEU A 202 10.76 20.11 -9.38
C LEU A 202 11.89 19.08 -9.20
N GLU A 203 13.13 19.55 -9.08
CA GLU A 203 14.32 18.73 -8.84
C GLU A 203 14.27 17.93 -7.52
N ARG A 204 13.51 18.39 -6.52
CA ARG A 204 13.29 17.63 -5.27
C ARG A 204 12.11 16.67 -5.37
N ILE A 205 11.02 17.10 -6.01
CA ILE A 205 9.75 16.37 -6.02
C ILE A 205 9.79 15.22 -7.03
N LEU A 206 10.32 15.45 -8.23
CA LEU A 206 10.24 14.45 -9.30
C LEU A 206 10.92 13.12 -8.96
N PRO A 207 12.16 13.08 -8.43
CA PRO A 207 12.76 11.82 -8.00
C PRO A 207 11.91 11.07 -6.98
N ARG A 208 11.25 11.82 -6.09
CA ARG A 208 10.40 11.24 -5.05
C ARG A 208 9.08 10.72 -5.59
N VAL A 209 8.35 11.51 -6.38
CA VAL A 209 7.09 11.09 -7.00
C VAL A 209 7.32 9.88 -7.90
N SER A 210 8.40 9.89 -8.69
CA SER A 210 8.76 8.74 -9.51
C SER A 210 9.19 7.54 -8.68
N ALA A 211 9.88 7.72 -7.55
CA ALA A 211 10.16 6.62 -6.65
C ALA A 211 8.90 6.10 -5.93
N THR A 212 7.90 6.93 -5.67
CA THR A 212 6.57 6.50 -5.18
C THR A 212 5.82 5.73 -6.26
N ALA A 213 5.88 6.17 -7.51
CA ALA A 213 5.30 5.47 -8.66
C ALA A 213 5.91 4.07 -8.85
N LEU A 214 7.24 3.97 -8.67
CA LEU A 214 7.95 2.69 -8.62
C LEU A 214 7.54 1.81 -7.43
N ARG A 215 6.99 2.40 -6.35
CA ARG A 215 6.57 1.76 -5.09
C ARG A 215 5.07 1.44 -5.02
N THR A 216 4.33 1.48 -6.14
CA THR A 216 2.93 1.07 -6.16
C THR A 216 2.76 -0.23 -5.37
N TYR A 217 1.76 -0.29 -4.49
CA TYR A 217 1.45 -1.47 -3.67
C TYR A 217 1.57 -2.73 -4.52
N GLU A 218 2.57 -3.56 -4.26
CA GLU A 218 2.73 -4.87 -4.88
C GLU A 218 2.15 -5.89 -3.90
N PRO A 219 0.93 -6.42 -4.17
CA PRO A 219 0.43 -7.54 -3.41
C PRO A 219 1.41 -8.70 -3.63
N ALA A 220 1.99 -9.22 -2.56
CA ALA A 220 2.93 -10.32 -2.63
C ALA A 220 2.36 -11.57 -1.97
N GLY A 221 2.68 -12.73 -2.53
CA GLY A 221 2.34 -14.02 -1.95
C GLY A 221 1.98 -15.06 -2.99
N THR A 222 2.09 -16.33 -2.59
CA THR A 222 1.62 -17.44 -3.41
C THR A 222 0.09 -17.38 -3.55
N PRO A 223 -0.49 -17.47 -4.75
CA PRO A 223 -1.94 -17.46 -4.90
C PRO A 223 -2.61 -18.58 -4.10
N ILE A 224 -3.64 -18.22 -3.34
CA ILE A 224 -4.50 -19.16 -2.62
C ILE A 224 -5.96 -18.73 -2.77
N ALA A 225 -6.88 -19.69 -2.84
CA ALA A 225 -8.30 -19.40 -2.99
C ALA A 225 -9.08 -19.96 -1.80
N GLY A 226 -9.34 -19.10 -0.81
CA GLY A 226 -10.19 -19.41 0.33
C GLY A 226 -11.58 -19.87 -0.11
N ARG A 227 -12.21 -20.74 0.68
CA ARG A 227 -13.53 -21.30 0.38
C ARG A 227 -14.61 -20.75 1.30
N PRO A 228 -15.89 -20.76 0.90
CA PRO A 228 -16.99 -20.31 1.75
C PRO A 228 -17.30 -21.28 2.89
N ASP A 229 -16.67 -22.45 2.92
CA ASP A 229 -16.84 -23.45 3.98
C ASP A 229 -15.50 -24.09 4.37
N TRP A 230 -15.42 -24.54 5.63
CA TRP A 230 -14.19 -25.12 6.19
C TRP A 230 -13.81 -26.48 5.58
N LYS A 231 -14.76 -27.26 5.03
CA LYS A 231 -14.48 -28.61 4.54
C LYS A 231 -13.60 -28.60 3.30
N HIS A 232 -13.68 -27.53 2.51
CA HIS A 232 -12.92 -27.36 1.28
C HIS A 232 -11.80 -26.32 1.39
N ALA A 233 -11.56 -25.78 2.60
CA ALA A 233 -10.52 -24.77 2.83
C ALA A 233 -9.15 -25.27 2.33
N PRO A 234 -8.43 -24.47 1.50
CA PRO A 234 -7.10 -24.84 1.05
C PRO A 234 -6.13 -24.86 2.25
N VAL A 235 -5.17 -25.78 2.22
CA VAL A 235 -4.14 -25.86 3.25
C VAL A 235 -3.03 -24.88 2.89
N ALA A 236 -2.69 -24.01 3.83
CA ALA A 236 -1.58 -23.08 3.75
C ALA A 236 -0.45 -23.55 4.67
N ASP A 237 0.69 -23.85 4.08
CA ASP A 237 1.96 -24.02 4.80
C ASP A 237 2.49 -22.65 5.28
N PRO A 238 3.46 -22.58 6.21
CA PRO A 238 4.11 -21.31 6.56
C PRO A 238 4.61 -20.55 5.34
N GLY A 239 4.22 -19.28 5.21
CA GLY A 239 4.48 -18.46 4.03
C GLY A 239 3.53 -17.29 3.88
N GLN A 240 3.76 -16.51 2.82
CA GLN A 240 2.89 -15.42 2.40
C GLN A 240 2.02 -15.85 1.21
N TYR A 241 0.75 -15.48 1.25
CA TYR A 241 -0.24 -15.81 0.23
C TYR A 241 -1.04 -14.60 -0.22
N LEU A 242 -1.63 -14.70 -1.41
CA LEU A 242 -2.52 -13.69 -1.97
C LEU A 242 -3.86 -14.32 -2.33
N ASP A 243 -4.95 -13.68 -1.90
CA ASP A 243 -6.31 -13.98 -2.33
C ASP A 243 -7.07 -12.66 -2.55
N THR A 244 -8.38 -12.75 -2.72
CA THR A 244 -9.31 -11.62 -2.80
C THR A 244 -10.47 -11.86 -1.84
N LEU A 245 -10.91 -10.82 -1.15
CA LEU A 245 -12.02 -10.88 -0.19
C LEU A 245 -13.11 -9.89 -0.59
N GLY A 246 -14.32 -10.40 -0.77
CA GLY A 246 -15.50 -9.62 -1.11
C GLY A 246 -16.12 -8.94 0.12
N GLN A 247 -16.90 -7.90 -0.12
CA GLN A 247 -17.68 -7.24 0.92
C GLN A 247 -18.60 -8.24 1.63
N LYS A 248 -18.57 -8.26 2.97
CA LYS A 248 -19.36 -9.19 3.80
C LYS A 248 -19.08 -10.68 3.53
N GLU A 249 -18.08 -11.01 2.73
CA GLU A 249 -17.70 -12.38 2.43
C GLU A 249 -16.90 -12.97 3.59
N THR A 250 -17.14 -14.25 3.89
CA THR A 250 -16.28 -15.06 4.76
C THR A 250 -15.52 -16.09 3.93
N ARG A 251 -14.20 -16.18 4.12
CA ARG A 251 -13.34 -17.20 3.49
C ARG A 251 -12.59 -18.01 4.54
N TYR A 252 -12.51 -19.31 4.30
CA TYR A 252 -11.84 -20.28 5.17
C TYR A 252 -10.52 -20.76 4.56
N TYR A 253 -9.49 -20.82 5.39
CA TYR A 253 -8.15 -21.34 5.09
C TYR A 253 -7.77 -22.36 6.16
N ALA A 254 -7.05 -23.42 5.79
CA ALA A 254 -6.63 -24.46 6.71
C ALA A 254 -5.13 -24.36 6.99
N VAL A 255 -4.72 -24.65 8.24
CA VAL A 255 -3.31 -24.73 8.64
C VAL A 255 -3.12 -26.03 9.44
N ASP A 256 -2.12 -26.81 9.07
CA ASP A 256 -1.74 -28.02 9.81
C ASP A 256 -0.76 -27.64 10.93
N VAL A 257 -1.18 -27.84 12.18
CA VAL A 257 -0.44 -27.38 13.37
C VAL A 257 0.05 -28.59 14.18
N PRO A 258 1.37 -28.78 14.32
CA PRO A 258 1.95 -29.85 15.13
C PRO A 258 1.62 -29.72 16.64
N GLN A 259 1.75 -30.82 17.39
CA GLN A 259 1.58 -30.79 18.85
C GLN A 259 2.60 -29.84 19.47
N GLY A 260 2.16 -28.98 20.40
CA GLY A 260 3.02 -28.03 21.08
C GLY A 260 3.33 -26.76 20.29
N ALA A 261 2.90 -26.67 19.02
CA ALA A 261 3.16 -25.52 18.17
C ALA A 261 2.12 -24.41 18.35
N THR A 262 2.51 -23.17 18.03
CA THR A 262 1.63 -22.01 17.92
C THR A 262 1.49 -21.64 16.45
N ALA A 263 0.26 -21.48 15.97
CA ALA A 263 0.00 -20.95 14.63
C ALA A 263 -0.24 -19.45 14.67
N TYR A 264 0.26 -18.74 13.67
CA TYR A 264 0.01 -17.32 13.44
C TYR A 264 -0.70 -17.19 12.08
N PHE A 265 -1.82 -16.47 12.07
CA PHE A 265 -2.57 -16.21 10.85
C PHE A 265 -2.93 -14.73 10.79
N SER A 266 -2.51 -14.06 9.73
CA SER A 266 -2.77 -12.64 9.54
C SER A 266 -3.34 -12.36 8.16
N GLY A 267 -4.19 -11.34 8.07
CA GLY A 267 -4.76 -10.83 6.83
C GLY A 267 -4.58 -9.32 6.73
N THR A 268 -4.09 -8.84 5.59
CA THR A 268 -3.91 -7.40 5.31
C THR A 268 -4.67 -7.01 4.05
N ILE A 269 -5.57 -6.05 4.15
CA ILE A 269 -6.22 -5.39 3.02
C ILE A 269 -5.65 -3.99 2.87
N SER A 270 -5.15 -3.66 1.68
CA SER A 270 -4.82 -2.29 1.31
C SER A 270 -6.03 -1.64 0.65
N PHE A 271 -6.57 -0.59 1.25
CA PHE A 271 -7.69 0.15 0.67
C PHE A 271 -7.16 1.13 -0.39
N PRO A 272 -7.81 1.23 -1.56
CA PRO A 272 -7.49 2.27 -2.52
C PRO A 272 -7.90 3.65 -1.97
N ARG A 273 -7.30 4.70 -2.52
CA ARG A 273 -7.79 6.05 -2.25
C ARG A 273 -9.13 6.27 -2.93
N LEU A 274 -10.12 6.76 -2.17
CA LEU A 274 -11.47 7.00 -2.69
C LEU A 274 -11.94 8.41 -2.28
N PRO A 275 -12.06 9.35 -3.24
CA PRO A 275 -12.35 10.76 -2.93
C PRO A 275 -13.79 10.99 -2.41
N ASP A 276 -14.74 10.12 -2.76
CA ASP A 276 -16.18 10.34 -2.56
C ASP A 276 -16.79 9.53 -1.40
N VAL A 277 -15.96 9.02 -0.47
CA VAL A 277 -16.45 8.29 0.71
C VAL A 277 -16.67 9.28 1.86
N ASP A 278 -17.89 9.32 2.41
CA ASP A 278 -18.18 10.12 3.60
C ASP A 278 -17.31 9.65 4.76
N ARG A 279 -16.47 10.56 5.30
CA ARG A 279 -15.50 10.25 6.36
C ARG A 279 -16.15 9.77 7.66
N LEU A 280 -17.39 10.16 7.94
CA LEU A 280 -18.11 9.70 9.14
C LEU A 280 -18.55 8.24 9.01
N ASP A 281 -18.74 7.78 7.78
CA ASP A 281 -19.12 6.40 7.45
C ASP A 281 -17.94 5.57 6.93
N ASP A 282 -16.76 6.17 6.79
CA ASP A 282 -15.54 5.52 6.32
C ASP A 282 -14.89 4.65 7.40
N ILE A 283 -15.52 3.50 7.65
CA ILE A 283 -15.08 2.50 8.61
C ILE A 283 -15.21 1.12 7.99
N ASN A 284 -14.07 0.45 7.83
CA ASN A 284 -14.02 -0.96 7.45
C ASN A 284 -13.55 -1.81 8.63
N SER A 285 -14.06 -3.05 8.74
CA SER A 285 -13.57 -4.01 9.75
C SER A 285 -13.31 -5.39 9.17
N LEU A 286 -12.29 -6.04 9.71
CA LEU A 286 -11.99 -7.44 9.48
C LEU A 286 -12.25 -8.23 10.76
N GLN A 287 -12.81 -9.43 10.61
CA GLN A 287 -12.94 -10.40 11.69
C GLN A 287 -12.24 -11.70 11.31
N ALA A 288 -11.50 -12.27 12.26
CA ALA A 288 -10.90 -13.59 12.14
C ALA A 288 -11.48 -14.51 13.21
N ARG A 289 -11.77 -15.77 12.86
CA ARG A 289 -12.22 -16.82 13.78
C ARG A 289 -11.49 -18.13 13.53
N VAL A 290 -11.22 -18.88 14.60
CA VAL A 290 -10.54 -20.17 14.53
C VAL A 290 -11.51 -21.32 14.80
N TYR A 291 -11.46 -22.33 13.94
CA TYR A 291 -12.23 -23.56 14.07
C TYR A 291 -11.30 -24.77 14.14
N GLY A 292 -11.71 -25.76 14.92
CA GLY A 292 -10.97 -27.00 15.15
C GLY A 292 -11.44 -28.14 14.24
N ALA A 293 -11.11 -29.36 14.65
CA ALA A 293 -11.53 -30.57 13.96
C ALA A 293 -13.07 -30.66 13.84
N GLY A 294 -13.56 -31.06 12.66
CA GLY A 294 -15.00 -31.14 12.40
C GLY A 294 -15.73 -29.79 12.28
N GLY A 295 -14.99 -28.67 12.25
CA GLY A 295 -15.57 -27.33 12.17
C GLY A 295 -16.08 -26.80 13.51
N GLU A 296 -15.59 -27.34 14.63
CA GLU A 296 -15.91 -26.84 15.97
C GLU A 296 -15.43 -25.39 16.13
N ASP A 297 -16.30 -24.47 16.59
CA ASP A 297 -15.89 -23.10 16.91
C ASP A 297 -15.05 -23.11 18.19
N CYS A 298 -13.77 -22.71 18.08
CA CYS A 298 -12.86 -22.69 19.20
C CYS A 298 -13.00 -21.44 20.08
N HIS A 299 -13.96 -20.57 19.78
CA HIS A 299 -14.22 -19.30 20.47
C HIS A 299 -12.99 -18.37 20.51
N ALA A 300 -12.06 -18.58 19.58
CA ALA A 300 -10.91 -17.73 19.35
C ALA A 300 -11.21 -16.83 18.16
N PHE A 301 -11.38 -15.54 18.45
CA PHE A 301 -11.63 -14.52 17.44
C PHE A 301 -10.68 -13.32 17.60
N ALA A 302 -10.62 -12.51 16.55
CA ALA A 302 -10.03 -11.19 16.52
C ALA A 302 -10.93 -10.28 15.67
N SER A 303 -10.92 -8.98 15.94
CA SER A 303 -11.68 -7.99 15.19
C SER A 303 -10.87 -6.71 15.14
N GLU A 304 -10.58 -6.22 13.94
CA GLU A 304 -9.83 -5.00 13.72
C GLU A 304 -10.60 -4.06 12.81
N GLN A 305 -10.38 -2.76 12.93
CA GLN A 305 -11.05 -1.76 12.12
C GLN A 305 -10.09 -0.67 11.64
N ALA A 306 -10.31 -0.18 10.44
CA ALA A 306 -9.68 1.01 9.90
C ALA A 306 -10.73 2.11 9.76
N THR A 307 -10.37 3.31 10.20
CA THR A 307 -11.15 4.53 9.97
C THR A 307 -10.44 5.39 8.93
N MET A 308 -11.21 6.19 8.17
CA MET A 308 -10.66 6.95 7.04
C MET A 308 -9.86 6.03 6.09
N SER A 309 -10.43 4.87 5.80
CA SER A 309 -9.78 3.87 4.97
C SER A 309 -9.59 4.31 3.52
N SER A 310 -10.44 5.22 3.05
CA SER A 310 -10.34 5.88 1.75
C SER A 310 -9.14 6.82 1.60
N ASP A 311 -8.38 7.07 2.68
CA ASP A 311 -7.08 7.75 2.59
C ASP A 311 -5.98 6.86 1.97
N GLY A 312 -6.28 5.59 1.67
CA GLY A 312 -5.29 4.65 1.16
C GLY A 312 -4.53 3.92 2.27
N VAL A 313 -5.23 3.52 3.35
CA VAL A 313 -4.61 2.84 4.48
C VAL A 313 -4.64 1.32 4.32
N ALA A 314 -3.73 0.63 5.01
CA ALA A 314 -3.79 -0.83 5.16
C ALA A 314 -4.49 -1.21 6.47
N LEU A 315 -5.48 -2.10 6.41
CA LEU A 315 -6.10 -2.74 7.56
C LEU A 315 -5.51 -4.13 7.74
N THR A 316 -4.89 -4.38 8.89
CA THR A 316 -4.33 -5.69 9.22
C THR A 316 -5.02 -6.29 10.42
N ILE A 317 -5.33 -7.58 10.34
CA ILE A 317 -5.79 -8.41 11.44
C ILE A 317 -4.85 -9.59 11.61
N ALA A 318 -4.60 -9.98 12.85
CA ALA A 318 -3.74 -11.11 13.16
C ALA A 318 -4.31 -11.94 14.31
N LYS A 319 -4.09 -13.25 14.25
CA LYS A 319 -4.48 -14.19 15.30
C LYS A 319 -3.38 -15.21 15.56
N ALA A 320 -2.85 -15.19 16.78
CA ALA A 320 -2.10 -16.31 17.32
C ALA A 320 -3.07 -17.38 17.86
N TRP A 321 -2.78 -18.64 17.57
CA TRP A 321 -3.55 -19.81 17.97
C TRP A 321 -2.63 -20.82 18.66
N ASP A 322 -2.93 -21.12 19.91
CA ASP A 322 -2.16 -21.96 20.83
C ASP A 322 -2.89 -23.26 21.21
N GLY A 323 -4.06 -23.56 20.64
CA GLY A 323 -4.82 -24.77 21.02
C GLY A 323 -4.04 -26.07 20.82
N ALA A 324 -3.11 -26.11 19.86
CA ALA A 324 -2.23 -27.26 19.65
C ALA A 324 -1.19 -27.46 20.77
N THR A 325 -0.97 -26.46 21.63
CA THR A 325 -0.09 -26.56 22.82
C THR A 325 -0.72 -27.39 23.93
N GLU A 326 -2.04 -27.43 24.01
CA GLU A 326 -2.77 -28.24 24.99
C GLU A 326 -2.98 -29.67 24.45
N PRO A 327 -2.72 -30.73 25.23
CA PRO A 327 -3.04 -32.09 24.82
C PRO A 327 -4.55 -32.34 24.86
N LYS A 328 -5.05 -33.20 23.97
CA LYS A 328 -6.42 -33.72 24.04
C LYS A 328 -6.62 -34.47 25.35
N LYS A 329 -7.71 -34.17 26.06
CA LYS A 329 -8.05 -34.79 27.36
C LYS A 329 -9.07 -35.93 27.22
N GLY A 330 -9.63 -36.12 26.03
CA GLY A 330 -10.58 -37.18 25.71
C GLY A 330 -11.09 -37.12 24.27
N SER A 331 -12.41 -37.21 24.09
CA SER A 331 -13.11 -37.10 22.78
C SER A 331 -14.25 -36.09 22.80
N GLY A 332 -14.21 -35.13 23.74
CA GLY A 332 -15.25 -34.09 23.84
C GLY A 332 -15.10 -33.02 22.76
N SER A 333 -16.11 -32.17 22.57
CA SER A 333 -16.06 -31.09 21.58
C SER A 333 -14.89 -30.13 21.81
N SER A 334 -14.52 -29.87 23.07
CA SER A 334 -13.33 -29.06 23.40
C SER A 334 -12.00 -29.69 22.98
N ASP A 335 -11.93 -31.00 22.78
CA ASP A 335 -10.73 -31.67 22.25
C ASP A 335 -10.57 -31.47 20.74
N ASN A 336 -11.61 -31.01 20.04
CA ASN A 336 -11.49 -30.62 18.63
C ASN A 336 -10.67 -29.34 18.45
N CYS A 337 -10.54 -28.55 19.51
CA CYS A 337 -9.74 -27.32 19.57
C CYS A 337 -8.39 -27.52 20.28
N ARG A 338 -7.96 -28.78 20.47
CA ARG A 338 -6.73 -29.13 21.18
C ARG A 338 -5.83 -30.07 20.39
N GLY A 339 -4.54 -29.98 20.68
CA GLY A 339 -3.50 -30.88 20.20
C GLY A 339 -3.19 -30.76 18.72
N ALA A 340 -2.30 -31.63 18.24
CA ALA A 340 -1.93 -31.65 16.82
C ALA A 340 -3.16 -31.85 15.92
N GLY A 341 -3.22 -31.10 14.83
CA GLY A 341 -4.28 -31.26 13.84
C GLY A 341 -4.41 -30.10 12.87
N ARG A 342 -5.43 -30.22 12.02
CA ARG A 342 -5.83 -29.17 11.10
C ARG A 342 -6.78 -28.21 11.78
N TYR A 343 -6.43 -26.93 11.74
CA TYR A 343 -7.26 -25.82 12.19
C TYR A 343 -7.67 -24.96 11.01
N PHE A 344 -8.82 -24.30 11.11
CA PHE A 344 -9.36 -23.47 10.04
C PHE A 344 -9.51 -22.03 10.52
N PHE A 345 -8.97 -21.11 9.75
CA PHE A 345 -9.08 -19.67 9.97
C PHE A 345 -10.11 -19.12 9.01
N ALA A 346 -11.20 -18.58 9.56
CA ALA A 346 -12.23 -17.90 8.81
C ALA A 346 -11.99 -16.39 8.91
N LEU A 347 -11.89 -15.74 7.76
CA LEU A 347 -11.72 -14.30 7.67
C LEU A 347 -12.93 -13.67 7.01
N THR A 348 -13.44 -12.59 7.60
CA THR A 348 -14.64 -11.88 7.15
C THR A 348 -14.41 -10.39 7.02
N TRP A 349 -14.82 -9.79 5.90
CA TRP A 349 -14.93 -8.34 5.78
C TRP A 349 -16.27 -7.86 6.34
N ASP A 350 -16.28 -7.61 7.65
CA ASP A 350 -17.50 -7.50 8.44
C ASP A 350 -18.18 -6.14 8.28
N ARG A 351 -17.51 -5.02 8.53
CA ARG A 351 -18.04 -3.67 8.26
C ARG A 351 -17.42 -3.14 6.97
N VAL A 352 -18.25 -2.54 6.12
CA VAL A 352 -17.89 -2.10 4.78
C VAL A 352 -18.38 -0.67 4.58
N SER A 353 -17.49 0.26 4.23
CA SER A 353 -17.86 1.64 3.87
C SER A 353 -18.55 1.69 2.51
N ALA A 354 -19.48 2.62 2.33
CA ALA A 354 -20.10 2.85 1.02
C ALA A 354 -19.06 3.34 0.00
N GLY A 355 -19.15 2.87 -1.25
CA GLY A 355 -18.26 3.29 -2.35
C GLY A 355 -16.94 2.51 -2.45
N VAL A 356 -16.61 1.66 -1.48
CA VAL A 356 -15.45 0.76 -1.57
C VAL A 356 -15.71 -0.32 -2.64
N PRO A 357 -14.70 -0.81 -3.40
CA PRO A 357 -14.88 -1.90 -4.36
C PRO A 357 -15.55 -3.14 -3.77
N GLU A 358 -16.31 -3.87 -4.60
CA GLU A 358 -17.01 -5.11 -4.18
C GLU A 358 -16.05 -6.19 -3.68
N ARG A 359 -14.80 -6.15 -4.16
CA ARG A 359 -13.74 -7.07 -3.79
C ARG A 359 -12.41 -6.37 -3.77
N LEU A 360 -11.60 -6.68 -2.75
CA LEU A 360 -10.23 -6.19 -2.65
C LEU A 360 -9.23 -7.35 -2.54
N PRO A 361 -8.00 -7.17 -3.03
CA PRO A 361 -6.90 -8.08 -2.72
C PRO A 361 -6.70 -8.20 -1.21
N ILE A 362 -6.34 -9.40 -0.78
CA ILE A 362 -5.95 -9.65 0.60
C ILE A 362 -4.68 -10.49 0.65
N GLU A 363 -3.72 -9.99 1.41
CA GLU A 363 -2.48 -10.70 1.69
C GLU A 363 -2.63 -11.47 2.99
N LEU A 364 -2.25 -12.75 2.97
CA LEU A 364 -2.26 -13.61 4.13
C LEU A 364 -0.83 -13.93 4.52
N LEU A 365 -0.55 -13.88 5.82
CA LEU A 365 0.71 -14.36 6.38
C LEU A 365 0.40 -15.52 7.33
N VAL A 366 0.96 -16.68 7.02
CA VAL A 366 0.79 -17.90 7.82
C VAL A 366 2.13 -18.27 8.44
N GLY A 367 2.12 -18.48 9.75
CA GLY A 367 3.27 -18.98 10.48
C GLY A 367 2.93 -20.16 11.37
N VAL A 368 3.88 -21.06 11.56
CA VAL A 368 3.79 -22.16 12.52
C VAL A 368 5.10 -22.19 13.30
N GLU A 369 5.04 -21.73 14.55
CA GLU A 369 6.17 -21.78 15.46
C GLU A 369 6.17 -23.13 16.19
N PRO A 370 7.23 -23.94 16.06
CA PRO A 370 7.30 -25.26 16.69
C PRO A 370 7.25 -25.21 18.21
N ALA A 371 6.93 -26.35 18.82
CA ALA A 371 7.09 -26.54 20.26
C ALA A 371 8.53 -26.25 20.70
N VAL A 372 8.69 -25.70 21.91
CA VAL A 372 10.00 -25.46 22.51
C VAL A 372 10.32 -26.53 23.56
N THR A 373 11.59 -26.92 23.64
CA THR A 373 12.14 -27.67 24.78
C THR A 373 12.64 -26.74 25.88
N ASP A 374 13.02 -25.52 25.51
CA ASP A 374 13.43 -24.44 26.40
C ASP A 374 13.00 -23.11 25.77
N GLY A 375 12.21 -22.31 26.49
CA GLY A 375 11.75 -20.99 26.02
C GLY A 375 12.80 -19.89 26.21
N GLY A 376 13.91 -20.17 26.89
CA GLY A 376 14.97 -19.22 27.15
C GLY A 376 14.61 -18.22 28.25
N SER A 377 15.02 -16.97 28.08
CA SER A 377 14.85 -15.93 29.10
C SER A 377 13.38 -15.62 29.40
N GLU A 378 13.08 -15.41 30.68
CA GLU A 378 11.77 -14.96 31.15
C GLU A 378 11.40 -13.57 30.61
N ALA A 379 10.10 -13.29 30.51
CA ALA A 379 9.58 -11.97 30.18
C ALA A 379 10.04 -10.95 31.25
N VAL A 380 10.60 -9.82 30.82
CA VAL A 380 11.01 -8.74 31.73
C VAL A 380 10.46 -7.40 31.27
N LEU A 381 9.97 -6.64 32.25
CA LEU A 381 9.73 -5.21 32.17
C LEU A 381 10.84 -4.51 32.98
N PRO A 382 11.33 -3.33 32.55
CA PRO A 382 10.64 -2.33 31.73
C PRO A 382 10.81 -2.48 30.21
N THR A 383 10.03 -1.70 29.47
CA THR A 383 10.20 -1.49 28.02
C THR A 383 11.53 -0.81 27.70
N THR A 384 11.90 -0.84 26.43
CA THR A 384 13.12 -0.21 25.92
C THR A 384 13.10 1.28 26.18
N THR A 385 14.10 1.77 26.90
CA THR A 385 14.25 3.21 27.14
C THR A 385 14.65 3.92 25.85
N PHE A 386 13.89 4.94 25.47
CA PHE A 386 14.23 5.80 24.34
C PHE A 386 15.49 6.64 24.64
N ALA A 387 16.41 6.69 23.69
CA ALA A 387 17.57 7.55 23.71
C ALA A 387 17.58 8.44 22.47
N GLU A 388 17.69 9.75 22.67
CA GLU A 388 17.73 10.71 21.56
C GLU A 388 18.94 10.43 20.65
N PRO A 389 18.74 10.16 19.34
CA PRO A 389 19.83 9.95 18.42
C PRO A 389 20.57 11.27 18.12
N SER A 390 21.87 11.17 17.86
CA SER A 390 22.71 12.31 17.47
C SER A 390 23.02 12.29 15.98
N GLY A 391 23.20 13.46 15.37
CA GLY A 391 23.51 13.61 13.93
C GLY A 391 22.36 14.22 13.10
N GLN A 392 22.64 14.45 11.81
CA GLN A 392 21.70 15.09 10.88
C GLN A 392 20.61 14.14 10.34
N GLY A 393 20.80 12.84 10.52
CA GLY A 393 19.90 11.79 10.05
C GLY A 393 20.25 11.26 8.67
N ALA A 394 19.99 9.97 8.45
CA ALA A 394 20.15 9.32 7.15
C ALA A 394 18.84 9.43 6.35
N PRO A 395 18.88 9.88 5.09
CA PRO A 395 17.70 9.87 4.24
C PRO A 395 17.26 8.42 4.00
N VAL A 396 15.99 8.15 4.21
CA VAL A 396 15.32 6.89 3.90
C VAL A 396 14.07 7.22 3.11
N VAL A 397 13.55 6.24 2.37
CA VAL A 397 12.23 6.42 1.77
C VAL A 397 11.36 5.21 2.04
N GLY A 398 10.27 5.43 2.76
CA GLY A 398 9.35 4.37 3.20
C GLY A 398 8.70 3.61 2.05
N GLY A 399 8.44 2.32 2.28
CA GLY A 399 7.73 1.45 1.34
C GLY A 399 6.22 1.62 1.42
N GLY A 400 5.49 1.24 0.36
CA GLY A 400 4.02 1.33 0.33
C GLY A 400 3.27 0.18 1.06
N SER A 401 3.99 -0.83 1.55
CA SER A 401 3.41 -1.98 2.24
C SER A 401 4.41 -2.66 3.18
N PHE A 402 3.95 -3.65 3.95
CA PHE A 402 4.82 -4.50 4.77
C PHE A 402 5.90 -5.24 3.95
N ASN A 403 5.64 -5.58 2.68
CA ASN A 403 6.55 -6.40 1.87
C ASN A 403 7.77 -5.59 1.41
N VAL A 404 7.52 -4.34 1.04
CA VAL A 404 8.53 -3.41 0.52
C VAL A 404 8.96 -2.38 1.57
N ALA A 405 8.67 -2.65 2.85
CA ALA A 405 9.00 -1.75 3.95
C ALA A 405 10.52 -1.45 3.98
N ALA A 406 10.86 -0.17 4.12
CA ALA A 406 12.25 0.28 4.03
C ALA A 406 13.04 -0.15 5.27
N PRO A 407 14.19 -0.84 5.13
CA PRO A 407 15.00 -1.24 6.27
C PRO A 407 15.63 -0.02 6.97
N LEU A 408 15.59 -0.01 8.30
CA LEU A 408 16.30 0.94 9.15
C LEU A 408 17.43 0.20 9.88
N ASP A 409 18.67 0.63 9.66
CA ASP A 409 19.90 -0.02 10.16
C ASP A 409 20.16 0.25 11.66
N GLY A 410 19.19 0.00 12.52
CA GLY A 410 19.31 0.10 13.97
C GLY A 410 19.08 1.50 14.55
N SER A 411 19.78 1.84 15.63
CA SER A 411 19.60 3.13 16.30
C SER A 411 20.07 4.30 15.44
N GLY A 412 19.28 5.36 15.34
CA GLY A 412 19.64 6.52 14.55
C GLY A 412 18.49 7.49 14.31
N ARG A 413 18.81 8.56 13.59
CA ARG A 413 17.84 9.49 13.03
C ARG A 413 17.68 9.17 11.55
N TYR A 414 16.44 9.03 11.10
CA TYR A 414 16.11 8.78 9.70
C TYR A 414 15.19 9.90 9.21
N THR A 415 15.44 10.40 8.00
CA THR A 415 14.65 11.49 7.43
C THR A 415 13.94 11.01 6.18
N ASP A 416 12.68 11.37 6.07
CA ASP A 416 11.85 11.14 4.91
C ASP A 416 11.05 12.41 4.62
N THR A 417 10.27 12.42 3.57
CA THR A 417 9.25 13.44 3.34
C THR A 417 8.00 12.69 2.94
N LEU A 418 6.83 13.11 3.43
CA LEU A 418 5.53 12.51 3.12
C LEU A 418 4.66 13.51 2.37
N GLN A 419 3.83 13.03 1.44
CA GLN A 419 2.75 13.78 0.81
C GLN A 419 1.47 13.51 1.58
N ARG A 420 0.53 14.44 1.49
CA ARG A 420 -0.81 14.20 2.05
C ARG A 420 -1.48 13.01 1.35
N GLY A 421 -2.12 12.20 2.17
CA GLY A 421 -2.66 10.87 1.84
C GLY A 421 -1.63 9.73 1.86
N GLU A 422 -0.33 9.96 2.06
CA GLU A 422 0.63 8.85 2.08
C GLU A 422 0.55 8.03 3.36
N TYR A 423 0.67 6.71 3.20
CA TYR A 423 0.86 5.75 4.28
C TYR A 423 2.07 4.87 3.91
N VAL A 424 3.14 5.01 4.70
CA VAL A 424 4.45 4.41 4.37
C VAL A 424 4.97 3.53 5.50
N PHE A 425 5.77 2.53 5.14
CA PHE A 425 6.24 1.48 6.03
C PHE A 425 7.77 1.41 6.06
N TYR A 426 8.30 1.27 7.26
CA TYR A 426 9.69 1.01 7.57
C TYR A 426 9.79 -0.30 8.37
N ARG A 427 10.96 -0.95 8.37
CA ARG A 427 11.19 -2.18 9.13
C ARG A 427 12.51 -2.15 9.88
N VAL A 428 12.50 -2.73 11.07
CA VAL A 428 13.66 -2.84 11.97
C VAL A 428 13.79 -4.30 12.39
N TRP A 429 15.00 -4.85 12.29
CA TRP A 429 15.25 -6.22 12.76
C TRP A 429 15.44 -6.23 14.27
N LEU A 430 14.64 -7.02 14.99
CA LEU A 430 14.80 -7.27 16.42
C LEU A 430 15.07 -8.75 16.66
N GLY A 431 16.29 -9.06 17.08
CA GLY A 431 16.66 -10.37 17.60
C GLY A 431 16.15 -10.59 19.04
N TRP A 432 16.36 -11.80 19.56
CA TRP A 432 16.03 -12.13 20.95
C TRP A 432 16.81 -11.25 21.94
N GLY A 433 16.14 -10.78 22.99
CA GLY A 433 16.68 -9.86 23.99
C GLY A 433 16.83 -8.40 23.52
N ARG A 434 16.60 -8.12 22.23
CA ARG A 434 16.60 -6.77 21.68
C ARG A 434 15.23 -6.13 21.83
N GLY A 435 15.18 -4.82 21.97
CA GLY A 435 13.95 -4.06 21.98
C GLY A 435 14.10 -2.73 21.25
N LEU A 436 12.97 -2.12 20.95
CA LEU A 436 12.85 -0.92 20.14
C LEU A 436 12.15 0.19 20.90
N ALA A 437 12.57 1.43 20.71
CA ALA A 437 11.82 2.63 21.07
C ALA A 437 11.94 3.67 19.94
N TYR A 438 10.84 4.30 19.56
CA TYR A 438 10.83 5.26 18.46
C TYR A 438 9.80 6.35 18.62
N ARG A 439 10.02 7.45 17.90
CA ARG A 439 9.06 8.54 17.72
C ARG A 439 9.21 9.14 16.33
N VAL A 440 8.17 9.82 15.87
CA VAL A 440 8.06 10.40 14.54
C VAL A 440 7.79 11.89 14.67
N HIS A 441 8.62 12.72 14.06
CA HIS A 441 8.41 14.16 13.95
C HIS A 441 7.87 14.50 12.58
N PHE A 442 6.80 15.28 12.55
CA PHE A 442 6.26 15.91 11.36
C PHE A 442 6.74 17.37 11.38
N GLY A 443 7.50 17.75 10.36
CA GLY A 443 7.98 19.11 10.17
C GLY A 443 6.84 20.08 9.84
N GLN A 444 7.08 21.37 10.07
CA GLN A 444 6.15 22.40 9.60
C GLN A 444 6.15 22.43 8.06
N ALA A 445 4.96 22.45 7.46
CA ALA A 445 4.78 22.47 6.02
C ALA A 445 3.41 23.03 5.63
N GLY A 446 3.37 23.85 4.58
CA GLY A 446 2.15 24.54 4.13
C GLY A 446 1.76 25.75 4.99
N GLY A 447 0.56 26.29 4.75
CA GLY A 447 -0.06 27.29 5.61
C GLY A 447 -0.49 26.70 6.97
N ALA A 448 -0.64 27.55 8.00
CA ALA A 448 -1.23 27.16 9.27
C ALA A 448 -2.74 27.44 9.23
N GLY A 449 -3.59 26.48 9.64
CA GLY A 449 -5.03 26.70 9.75
C GLY A 449 -5.89 25.48 9.40
N ILE A 450 -7.20 25.71 9.34
CA ILE A 450 -8.21 24.67 9.11
C ILE A 450 -8.10 24.04 7.70
N ASP A 451 -7.63 24.80 6.73
CA ASP A 451 -7.48 24.34 5.34
C ASP A 451 -6.32 23.32 5.18
N ASN A 452 -5.46 23.20 6.19
CA ASN A 452 -4.27 22.34 6.19
C ASN A 452 -4.41 21.12 7.13
N VAL A 453 -5.63 20.87 7.62
CA VAL A 453 -5.90 19.81 8.58
C VAL A 453 -5.75 18.45 7.89
N SER A 454 -4.93 17.58 8.46
CA SER A 454 -4.81 16.16 8.10
C SER A 454 -4.72 15.32 9.37
N ASN A 455 -5.11 14.05 9.27
CA ASN A 455 -4.81 13.07 10.31
C ASN A 455 -3.37 12.58 10.14
N ILE A 456 -2.55 12.67 11.19
CA ILE A 456 -1.25 11.98 11.22
C ILE A 456 -1.33 10.81 12.19
N ALA A 457 -0.68 9.71 11.84
CA ALA A 457 -0.63 8.53 12.71
C ALA A 457 0.70 7.81 12.57
N THR A 458 1.07 7.09 13.62
CA THR A 458 2.15 6.10 13.58
C THR A 458 1.71 4.84 14.30
N SER A 459 2.05 3.67 13.77
CA SER A 459 1.74 2.38 14.39
C SER A 459 2.96 1.46 14.32
N LEU A 460 3.12 0.63 15.35
CA LEU A 460 4.16 -0.39 15.44
C LEU A 460 3.54 -1.76 15.30
N HIS A 461 4.09 -2.60 14.43
CA HIS A 461 3.64 -3.97 14.22
C HIS A 461 4.78 -4.96 14.46
N ASN A 462 4.44 -6.15 14.96
CA ASN A 462 5.38 -7.26 15.15
C ASN A 462 5.58 -8.06 13.83
N PRO A 463 6.39 -9.14 13.83
CA PRO A 463 6.62 -9.95 12.63
C PRO A 463 5.39 -10.64 12.04
N ASN A 464 4.35 -10.93 12.83
CA ASN A 464 3.08 -11.44 12.30
C ASN A 464 2.09 -10.30 11.94
N ARG A 465 2.57 -9.06 11.87
CA ARG A 465 1.80 -7.85 11.54
C ARG A 465 0.70 -7.48 12.56
N THR A 466 0.68 -8.08 13.75
CA THR A 466 -0.17 -7.60 14.85
C THR A 466 0.30 -6.21 15.28
N GLU A 467 -0.63 -5.27 15.43
CA GLU A 467 -0.35 -3.95 16.00
C GLU A 467 0.03 -4.10 17.50
N ILE A 468 1.16 -3.53 17.88
CA ILE A 468 1.65 -3.49 19.26
C ILE A 468 1.14 -2.24 19.96
N ASP A 469 1.26 -1.10 19.29
CA ASP A 469 0.93 0.22 19.82
C ASP A 469 0.81 1.22 18.66
N SER A 470 0.05 2.28 18.86
CA SER A 470 -0.15 3.33 17.86
C SER A 470 -0.50 4.67 18.53
N ASP A 471 -0.22 5.76 17.82
CA ASP A 471 -0.70 7.08 18.22
C ASP A 471 -1.11 7.88 17.00
N THR A 472 -2.08 8.78 17.20
CA THR A 472 -2.61 9.61 16.12
C THR A 472 -3.05 10.97 16.64
N THR A 473 -2.88 12.00 15.82
CA THR A 473 -3.34 13.34 16.15
C THR A 473 -3.68 14.14 14.89
N VAL A 474 -4.09 15.38 15.10
CA VAL A 474 -4.41 16.33 14.04
C VAL A 474 -3.15 17.13 13.68
N PHE A 475 -2.80 17.14 12.39
CA PHE A 475 -1.76 17.99 11.83
C PHE A 475 -2.40 19.18 11.10
N THR A 476 -2.03 20.40 11.45
CA THR A 476 -2.61 21.64 10.91
C THR A 476 -1.64 22.44 10.03
N GLY A 477 -0.61 21.77 9.51
CA GLY A 477 0.55 22.39 8.86
C GLY A 477 1.65 22.82 9.85
N SER A 478 1.33 22.85 11.15
CA SER A 478 2.28 23.10 12.24
C SER A 478 3.02 21.81 12.60
N GLY A 479 4.33 21.90 12.84
CA GLY A 479 5.12 20.72 13.20
C GLY A 479 4.67 20.08 14.53
N GLY A 480 4.90 18.78 14.66
CA GLY A 480 4.49 17.99 15.83
C GLY A 480 5.23 16.65 15.93
N THR A 481 5.07 15.96 17.06
CA THR A 481 5.73 14.68 17.33
C THR A 481 4.68 13.65 17.75
N LEU A 482 4.82 12.42 17.23
CA LEU A 482 4.11 11.23 17.67
C LEU A 482 5.10 10.26 18.34
N PRO A 483 4.74 9.62 19.48
CA PRO A 483 3.49 9.80 20.18
C PRO A 483 3.39 11.20 20.85
N ALA A 484 2.18 11.75 20.93
CA ALA A 484 1.93 13.11 21.42
C ALA A 484 1.96 13.22 22.95
N ASN A 485 1.66 12.11 23.65
CA ASN A 485 1.52 12.06 25.11
C ASN A 485 2.58 11.19 25.80
N ASP A 486 3.54 10.65 25.05
CA ASP A 486 4.66 9.86 25.57
C ASP A 486 5.97 10.29 24.90
N THR A 487 7.09 9.86 25.44
CA THR A 487 8.42 10.05 24.90
C THR A 487 8.67 9.26 23.61
N ALA A 488 8.12 8.04 23.52
CA ALA A 488 8.30 7.13 22.40
C ALA A 488 7.30 5.96 22.49
N ILE A 489 6.96 5.35 21.35
CA ILE A 489 6.38 4.01 21.32
C ILE A 489 7.54 3.01 21.51
N ALA A 490 7.38 2.06 22.43
CA ALA A 490 8.46 1.15 22.80
C ALA A 490 8.00 -0.30 23.01
N THR A 491 8.88 -1.24 22.68
CA THR A 491 8.73 -2.67 22.97
C THR A 491 9.49 -3.03 24.25
N ALA A 492 9.02 -4.04 24.96
CA ALA A 492 9.87 -4.87 25.82
C ALA A 492 10.93 -5.59 24.97
N PRO A 493 12.03 -6.06 25.59
CA PRO A 493 12.94 -6.99 24.95
C PRO A 493 12.18 -8.21 24.41
N VAL A 494 12.40 -8.54 23.14
CA VAL A 494 11.72 -9.65 22.46
C VAL A 494 12.17 -10.97 23.07
N ARG A 495 11.24 -11.70 23.67
CA ARG A 495 11.49 -12.99 24.35
C ARG A 495 10.33 -13.93 24.18
N TYR A 496 10.60 -15.22 24.03
CA TYR A 496 9.56 -16.23 23.79
C TYR A 496 8.47 -16.20 24.87
N HIS A 497 8.86 -16.11 26.15
CA HIS A 497 7.96 -16.06 27.30
C HIS A 497 7.12 -14.79 27.42
N ASN A 498 7.34 -13.77 26.58
CA ASN A 498 6.46 -12.61 26.54
C ASN A 498 5.01 -13.01 26.23
N ARG A 499 4.78 -14.10 25.47
CA ARG A 499 3.45 -14.64 25.14
C ARG A 499 2.60 -14.97 26.37
N ASP A 500 3.25 -15.31 27.47
CA ASP A 500 2.64 -15.69 28.74
C ASP A 500 2.59 -14.53 29.75
N ALA A 501 3.08 -13.35 29.37
CA ALA A 501 3.16 -12.19 30.27
C ALA A 501 1.78 -11.76 30.77
N ASP A 502 1.70 -11.25 32.00
CA ASP A 502 0.45 -10.71 32.55
C ASP A 502 -0.02 -9.46 31.78
N ASN A 503 0.92 -8.70 31.22
CA ASN A 503 0.62 -7.53 30.40
C ASN A 503 0.31 -7.95 28.95
N SER A 504 -0.94 -7.74 28.53
CA SER A 504 -1.41 -8.04 27.17
C SER A 504 -0.59 -7.36 26.07
N ASN A 505 -0.10 -6.14 26.31
CA ASN A 505 0.68 -5.39 25.31
C ASN A 505 2.07 -6.00 25.08
N VAL A 506 2.57 -6.77 26.04
CA VAL A 506 3.85 -7.49 25.92
C VAL A 506 3.67 -8.82 25.19
N ARG A 507 2.48 -9.45 25.27
CA ARG A 507 2.21 -10.77 24.67
C ARG A 507 2.47 -10.84 23.17
N THR A 508 2.25 -9.75 22.46
CA THR A 508 2.48 -9.64 21.02
C THR A 508 3.97 -9.52 20.65
N GLN A 509 4.87 -9.43 21.63
CA GLN A 509 6.29 -9.16 21.47
C GLN A 509 7.13 -10.42 21.73
N SER A 510 6.65 -11.58 21.29
CA SER A 510 7.19 -12.91 21.62
C SER A 510 7.93 -13.60 20.47
N VAL A 511 8.15 -12.91 19.35
CA VAL A 511 8.73 -13.46 18.12
C VAL A 511 9.80 -12.52 17.61
N ALA A 512 11.04 -13.00 17.51
CA ALA A 512 12.13 -12.26 16.86
C ALA A 512 11.91 -12.16 15.34
N GLY A 513 12.33 -11.05 14.74
CA GLY A 513 12.20 -10.83 13.30
C GLY A 513 12.07 -9.35 12.92
N TRP A 514 11.42 -9.09 11.79
CA TRP A 514 11.12 -7.74 11.32
C TRP A 514 9.93 -7.15 12.07
N TYR A 515 10.17 -6.03 12.74
CA TYR A 515 9.13 -5.17 13.31
C TYR A 515 8.92 -3.99 12.38
N TYR A 516 7.67 -3.56 12.21
CA TYR A 516 7.31 -2.59 11.18
C TYR A 516 6.77 -1.31 11.82
N ILE A 517 7.29 -0.18 11.37
CA ILE A 517 6.80 1.15 11.73
C ILE A 517 6.01 1.66 10.52
N ALA A 518 4.73 1.93 10.69
CA ALA A 518 3.91 2.55 9.66
C ALA A 518 3.62 4.00 10.03
N VAL A 519 3.79 4.92 9.09
CA VAL A 519 3.60 6.36 9.27
C VAL A 519 2.57 6.86 8.26
N LYS A 520 1.49 7.45 8.76
CA LYS A 520 0.40 8.01 7.97
C LYS A 520 0.45 9.54 8.01
N LEU A 521 0.33 10.15 6.84
CA LEU A 521 -0.10 11.52 6.67
C LEU A 521 -1.35 11.49 5.80
N GLY A 522 -2.54 11.57 6.41
CA GLY A 522 -3.83 11.53 5.71
C GLY A 522 -4.03 12.69 4.75
N ALA A 523 -5.07 12.62 3.92
CA ALA A 523 -5.43 13.71 3.02
C ALA A 523 -5.86 14.97 3.80
N THR A 524 -5.91 16.13 3.13
CA THR A 524 -6.50 17.34 3.72
C THR A 524 -8.03 17.23 3.79
N PHE A 525 -8.68 17.98 4.70
CA PHE A 525 -10.15 18.09 4.74
C PHE A 525 -10.74 18.86 3.55
N ASP A 526 -10.05 19.90 3.10
CA ASP A 526 -10.40 20.68 1.90
C ASP A 526 -9.31 20.51 0.82
N ASP A 527 -9.47 21.13 -0.36
CA ASP A 527 -8.44 21.24 -1.41
C ASP A 527 -7.25 22.13 -0.95
N GLY A 528 -6.69 21.81 0.21
CA GLY A 528 -5.60 22.52 0.85
C GLY A 528 -4.27 22.36 0.13
N ASP A 529 -3.25 23.01 0.68
CA ASP A 529 -1.91 22.98 0.14
C ASP A 529 -1.34 21.54 0.17
N ASN A 530 -1.11 20.96 -1.02
CA ASN A 530 -0.40 19.69 -1.23
C ASN A 530 1.12 19.84 -1.03
N VAL A 531 1.52 20.55 0.03
CA VAL A 531 2.93 20.78 0.36
C VAL A 531 3.50 19.53 1.02
N PRO A 532 4.64 19.01 0.53
CA PRO A 532 5.31 17.88 1.16
C PRO A 532 5.71 18.18 2.60
N VAL A 533 5.45 17.25 3.50
CA VAL A 533 5.78 17.35 4.94
C VAL A 533 7.08 16.59 5.23
N PRO A 534 8.16 17.25 5.67
CA PRO A 534 9.35 16.55 6.13
C PRO A 534 9.01 15.68 7.35
N VAL A 535 9.49 14.44 7.37
CA VAL A 535 9.27 13.52 8.50
C VAL A 535 10.62 13.04 9.03
N THR A 536 10.75 12.95 10.34
CA THR A 536 11.95 12.40 10.99
C THR A 536 11.57 11.27 11.93
N LEU A 537 12.17 10.10 11.74
CA LEU A 537 12.06 8.99 12.68
C LEU A 537 13.30 8.98 13.56
N ASP A 538 13.11 9.14 14.86
CA ASP A 538 14.16 8.91 15.85
C ASP A 538 14.01 7.49 16.41
N LEU A 539 15.05 6.67 16.30
CA LEU A 539 15.03 5.25 16.60
C LEU A 539 16.10 4.86 17.62
N THR A 540 15.71 4.07 18.62
CA THR A 540 16.62 3.38 19.54
C THR A 540 16.37 1.88 19.46
N VAL A 541 17.39 1.11 19.08
CA VAL A 541 17.43 -0.35 19.24
C VAL A 541 18.41 -0.67 20.36
N ALA A 542 17.91 -1.22 21.47
CA ALA A 542 18.72 -1.54 22.65
C ALA A 542 18.49 -2.98 23.13
N GLY A 543 19.06 -3.31 24.29
CA GLY A 543 19.09 -4.68 24.83
C GLY A 543 20.34 -5.45 24.41
N THR A 544 20.62 -6.54 25.13
CA THR A 544 21.68 -7.48 24.79
C THR A 544 21.11 -8.59 23.93
N GLU A 545 21.85 -9.03 22.92
CA GLU A 545 21.44 -10.18 22.13
C GLU A 545 21.47 -11.44 23.01
N GLU A 546 20.37 -12.18 22.99
CA GLU A 546 20.16 -13.39 23.76
C GLU A 546 20.04 -14.60 22.83
N SER A 547 20.31 -15.79 23.37
CA SER A 547 19.92 -17.02 22.67
C SER A 547 18.39 -17.08 22.59
N GLY A 548 17.88 -17.42 21.41
CA GLY A 548 16.47 -17.72 21.23
C GLY A 548 16.03 -19.00 21.93
N PRO A 549 14.73 -19.33 21.87
CA PRO A 549 14.21 -20.58 22.38
C PRO A 549 14.82 -21.78 21.64
N ALA A 550 15.00 -22.89 22.35
CA ALA A 550 15.37 -24.16 21.76
C ALA A 550 14.10 -24.87 21.26
N TYR A 551 13.90 -24.92 19.95
CA TYR A 551 12.78 -25.61 19.33
C TYR A 551 12.98 -27.14 19.34
N ALA A 552 11.90 -27.88 19.62
CA ALA A 552 11.85 -29.34 19.63
C ALA A 552 11.98 -29.96 18.23
N SER A 553 11.91 -29.15 17.17
CA SER A 553 12.10 -29.54 15.79
C SER A 553 12.70 -28.36 15.01
N PRO A 554 13.48 -28.59 13.95
CA PRO A 554 13.98 -27.51 13.10
C PRO A 554 12.82 -26.67 12.57
N SER A 555 12.84 -25.37 12.82
CA SER A 555 11.95 -24.43 12.15
C SER A 555 12.58 -24.01 10.82
N GLY A 556 11.95 -24.33 9.69
CA GLY A 556 12.27 -23.72 8.39
C GLY A 556 11.79 -22.27 8.29
N GLY A 557 12.03 -21.49 9.35
CA GLY A 557 11.40 -20.19 9.63
C GLY A 557 9.97 -20.33 10.18
N ILE A 558 9.57 -19.44 11.11
CA ILE A 558 8.18 -19.42 11.64
C ILE A 558 7.19 -19.11 10.51
N PHE A 559 7.53 -18.18 9.61
CA PHE A 559 6.69 -17.74 8.48
C PHE A 559 7.18 -18.29 7.13
N GLY A 560 8.01 -19.33 7.15
CA GLY A 560 8.66 -19.90 5.96
C GLY A 560 9.89 -19.11 5.49
N ASP A 561 10.80 -19.81 4.81
CA ASP A 561 12.03 -19.26 4.19
C ASP A 561 11.87 -18.94 2.69
N LYS A 562 10.69 -19.19 2.10
CA LYS A 562 10.45 -18.96 0.68
C LYS A 562 10.17 -17.48 0.43
N GLU A 563 11.04 -16.81 -0.32
CA GLU A 563 10.72 -15.53 -0.95
C GLU A 563 9.36 -15.66 -1.69
N PRO A 564 8.48 -14.65 -1.62
CA PRO A 564 7.21 -14.67 -2.33
C PRO A 564 7.46 -15.02 -3.80
N THR A 565 6.81 -16.06 -4.30
CA THR A 565 6.85 -16.39 -5.73
C THR A 565 5.93 -15.41 -6.46
N GLU A 566 6.38 -14.94 -7.62
CA GLU A 566 5.70 -14.01 -8.52
C GLU A 566 4.18 -14.27 -8.64
N ALA A 567 3.42 -13.18 -8.74
CA ALA A 567 1.96 -13.17 -8.86
C ALA A 567 1.46 -14.10 -9.98
N ALA A 568 0.33 -14.77 -9.75
CA ALA A 568 -0.45 -15.43 -10.79
C ALA A 568 -1.95 -15.36 -10.49
N PRO A 569 -2.83 -15.54 -11.49
CA PRO A 569 -2.87 -14.92 -12.81
C PRO A 569 -3.70 -13.61 -12.79
N ALA A 570 -3.74 -12.91 -13.93
CA ALA A 570 -4.54 -11.71 -14.15
C ALA A 570 -5.97 -11.79 -13.60
N PHE A 571 -6.41 -10.65 -13.05
CA PHE A 571 -7.81 -10.37 -12.75
C PHE A 571 -8.69 -10.77 -13.94
N VAL A 572 -9.65 -11.66 -13.70
CA VAL A 572 -10.74 -11.90 -14.64
C VAL A 572 -11.84 -10.91 -14.26
N PRO A 573 -11.99 -9.76 -14.95
CA PRO A 573 -13.23 -9.01 -14.85
C PRO A 573 -14.35 -9.95 -15.26
N VAL A 574 -15.33 -10.12 -14.37
CA VAL A 574 -16.56 -10.83 -14.71
C VAL A 574 -17.18 -10.01 -15.83
N ALA A 575 -17.22 -10.60 -17.03
CA ALA A 575 -17.95 -10.06 -18.16
C ALA A 575 -19.33 -9.59 -17.67
N ASP A 576 -19.71 -8.38 -18.07
CA ASP A 576 -21.06 -7.87 -17.89
C ASP A 576 -22.04 -9.01 -18.17
N LYS A 577 -22.87 -9.32 -17.18
CA LYS A 577 -24.00 -10.22 -17.41
C LYS A 577 -24.77 -9.60 -18.57
N ASP A 578 -24.94 -10.39 -19.63
CA ASP A 578 -25.85 -10.08 -20.72
C ASP A 578 -27.08 -9.37 -20.15
N PRO A 579 -27.51 -8.24 -20.73
CA PRO A 579 -28.67 -7.52 -20.22
C PRO A 579 -29.82 -8.53 -20.16
N VAL A 580 -30.29 -8.80 -18.95
CA VAL A 580 -31.43 -9.68 -18.70
C VAL A 580 -32.61 -9.05 -19.44
N THR A 581 -32.88 -9.57 -20.64
CA THR A 581 -34.07 -9.23 -21.40
C THR A 581 -35.25 -9.82 -20.64
N TRP A 582 -35.93 -8.96 -19.88
CA TRP A 582 -37.21 -9.32 -19.28
C TRP A 582 -38.17 -9.66 -20.43
N PRO A 583 -38.80 -10.85 -20.46
CA PRO A 583 -39.88 -11.09 -21.39
C PRO A 583 -41.06 -10.20 -21.00
N ILE A 584 -41.29 -9.17 -21.81
CA ILE A 584 -42.48 -8.33 -21.77
C ILE A 584 -43.67 -9.23 -22.09
N TRP A 585 -44.38 -9.68 -21.06
CA TRP A 585 -45.73 -10.19 -21.22
C TRP A 585 -46.67 -9.01 -21.37
N VAL A 586 -47.10 -8.78 -22.61
CA VAL A 586 -48.20 -7.88 -22.96
C VAL A 586 -49.48 -8.42 -22.31
N GLY A 587 -49.97 -7.71 -21.29
CA GLY A 587 -51.19 -8.05 -20.57
C GLY A 587 -51.95 -6.82 -20.09
N GLY A 588 -52.80 -6.29 -20.98
CA GLY A 588 -54.08 -5.66 -20.64
C GLY A 588 -54.09 -4.45 -19.70
N ALA A 589 -54.05 -3.26 -20.27
CA ALA A 589 -54.53 -2.05 -19.63
C ALA A 589 -56.05 -2.14 -19.38
N THR A 590 -56.48 -1.99 -18.11
CA THR A 590 -57.85 -1.57 -17.81
C THR A 590 -57.88 -0.66 -16.57
N LEU A 591 -58.20 0.61 -16.85
CA LEU A 591 -58.78 1.66 -16.00
C LEU A 591 -59.37 1.25 -14.65
N VAL A 592 -58.95 1.91 -13.56
CA VAL A 592 -59.86 2.54 -12.57
C VAL A 592 -59.21 3.80 -11.99
N VAL A 593 -59.80 4.95 -12.29
CA VAL A 593 -59.68 6.22 -11.58
C VAL A 593 -60.72 6.21 -10.46
N LEU A 594 -60.34 6.44 -9.19
CA LEU A 594 -61.04 7.32 -8.22
C LEU A 594 -60.56 7.16 -6.77
N ALA A 595 -60.35 8.33 -6.15
CA ALA A 595 -60.62 8.67 -4.75
C ALA A 595 -59.72 8.10 -3.64
N ALA A 596 -58.89 8.97 -3.05
CA ALA A 596 -59.13 9.50 -1.70
C ALA A 596 -58.05 10.50 -1.27
N ALA A 597 -58.16 11.74 -1.78
CA ALA A 597 -57.60 12.91 -1.15
C ALA A 597 -58.53 13.38 -0.02
N VAL A 598 -58.60 12.64 1.10
CA VAL A 598 -59.22 13.10 2.36
C VAL A 598 -58.60 12.29 3.51
N ILE A 599 -57.57 12.83 4.17
CA ILE A 599 -57.22 12.71 5.60
C ILE A 599 -56.00 13.61 5.78
N LEU A 600 -56.20 14.93 5.77
CA LEU A 600 -55.20 15.89 6.26
C LEU A 600 -55.84 17.20 6.74
N LEU A 601 -57.10 17.18 7.19
CA LEU A 601 -57.79 18.38 7.65
C LEU A 601 -58.81 18.13 8.78
N ILE A 602 -58.42 17.46 9.87
CA ILE A 602 -59.10 17.64 11.17
C ILE A 602 -58.10 17.51 12.33
N ARG A 603 -57.38 18.60 12.63
CA ARG A 603 -56.92 18.91 14.01
C ARG A 603 -56.65 20.41 14.10
N GLY A 604 -57.70 21.17 14.40
CA GLY A 604 -57.64 22.63 14.53
C GLY A 604 -59.00 23.28 14.79
N ARG A 605 -59.61 22.99 15.94
CA ARG A 605 -60.69 23.76 16.60
C ARG A 605 -60.50 23.49 18.11
N ARG A 606 -60.55 24.40 19.07
CA ARG A 606 -61.12 25.77 19.27
C ARG A 606 -60.74 26.15 20.74
N PRO A 607 -61.13 27.29 21.35
CA PRO A 607 -62.09 28.33 20.94
C PRO A 607 -61.47 29.60 20.37
#